data_AF-A0A960N3F7-F1
#
_entry.id   AF-A0A960N3F7-F1
#
_cell.length_a   1.000
_cell.length_b   1.000
_cell.length_c   1.000
_cell.angle_alpha   90.00
_cell.angle_beta   90.00
_cell.angle_gamma   90.00
#
_symmetry.space_group_name_H-M   'P 1'
#
loop_
_entity.id
_entity.type
_entity.pdbx_description
1 polymer ?
#
loop_
_entity_poly.entity_id
_entity_poly.type
_entity_poly.pdbx_seq_one_letter_code
_entity_poly.pdbx_strand_id
1 'polypeptide(L)'
;MLAPVVLQRGRAAVHKRFEAFQKSVKENLFTYTDGKLSYPSETGQTFNYRANSKELPKIDGKTVNLNPAKTHASPYFSMDHGSNRAVISYPGQ
;
A
#
# COMPACT_ATOMS: atom_id res chain seq x y z
N MET A 1 -2.67 -10.66 22.72
CA MET A 1 -1.61 -9.97 21.97
C MET A 1 -2.15 -9.68 20.57
N LEU A 2 -2.23 -8.42 20.15
CA LEU A 2 -2.64 -8.07 18.78
C LEU A 2 -1.41 -8.23 17.88
N ALA A 3 -1.51 -9.06 16.84
CA ALA A 3 -0.48 -9.20 15.82
C ALA A 3 -0.87 -8.36 14.59
N PRO A 4 0.03 -7.52 14.06
CA PRO A 4 -0.26 -6.80 12.83
C PRO A 4 -0.40 -7.78 11.66
N VAL A 5 -1.50 -7.66 10.91
CA VAL A 5 -1.69 -8.39 9.65
C VAL A 5 -1.30 -7.47 8.51
N VAL A 6 -0.38 -7.92 7.65
CA VAL A 6 0.05 -7.19 6.46
C VAL A 6 -0.44 -7.94 5.22
N LEU A 7 -1.16 -7.24 4.35
CA LEU A 7 -1.59 -7.74 3.05
C LEU A 7 -0.74 -7.11 1.95
N GLN A 8 -0.11 -7.93 1.12
CA GLN A 8 0.82 -7.48 0.11
C GLN A 8 0.53 -8.10 -1.25
N ARG A 9 0.76 -7.31 -2.30
CA ARG A 9 0.65 -7.73 -3.70
C ARG A 9 2.00 -7.56 -4.37
N GLY A 10 2.49 -8.63 -5.01
CA GLY A 10 3.69 -8.61 -5.85
C GLY A 10 3.35 -8.42 -7.32
N ARG A 11 4.29 -7.85 -8.09
CA ARG A 11 4.19 -7.81 -9.56
C ARG A 11 4.87 -9.05 -10.14
N ALA A 12 4.21 -9.75 -11.05
CA ALA A 12 4.77 -10.92 -11.73
C ALA A 12 6.08 -10.62 -12.50
N ALA A 13 6.24 -9.38 -12.98
CA ALA A 13 7.48 -8.93 -13.62
C ALA A 13 8.69 -8.89 -12.66
N VAL A 14 8.45 -8.75 -11.36
CA VAL A 14 9.49 -8.70 -10.31
C VAL A 14 9.74 -10.10 -9.74
N HIS A 15 8.66 -10.84 -9.46
CA HIS A 15 8.72 -12.18 -8.90
C HIS A 15 8.17 -13.21 -9.88
N LYS A 16 9.06 -13.99 -10.51
CA LYS A 16 8.68 -14.99 -11.53
C LYS A 16 7.89 -16.18 -10.96
N ARG A 17 7.92 -16.39 -9.64
CA ARG A 17 7.26 -17.49 -8.93
C ARG A 17 6.66 -16.99 -7.63
N PHE A 18 5.54 -17.58 -7.22
CA PHE A 18 4.84 -17.17 -6.00
C PHE A 18 5.68 -17.41 -4.75
N GLU A 19 6.44 -18.50 -4.72
CA GLU A 19 7.32 -18.85 -3.60
C GLU A 19 8.44 -17.83 -3.41
N ALA A 20 8.96 -17.27 -4.51
CA ALA A 20 9.96 -16.19 -4.46
C ALA A 20 9.37 -14.91 -3.86
N PHE A 21 8.13 -14.57 -4.24
CA PHE A 21 7.39 -13.46 -3.64
C PHE A 21 7.13 -13.70 -2.15
N GLN A 22 6.65 -14.89 -1.76
CA GLN A 22 6.42 -15.24 -0.36
C GLN A 22 7.69 -15.14 0.49
N LYS A 23 8.82 -15.61 -0.06
CA LYS A 23 10.12 -15.49 0.59
C LYS A 23 10.50 -14.02 0.81
N SER A 24 10.39 -13.19 -0.23
CA SER A 24 10.67 -11.74 -0.15
C SER A 24 9.83 -11.05 0.93
N VAL A 25 8.52 -11.33 0.97
CA VAL A 25 7.62 -10.77 2.00
C VAL A 25 8.04 -11.18 3.42
N LYS A 26 8.45 -12.44 3.62
CA LYS A 26 8.92 -12.93 4.93
C LYS A 26 10.28 -12.34 5.35
N GLU A 27 11.10 -11.95 4.38
CA GLU A 27 12.41 -11.32 4.61
C GLU A 27 12.32 -9.81 4.88
N ASN A 28 11.17 -9.19 4.63
CA ASN A 28 10.92 -7.78 4.99
C ASN A 28 10.95 -7.60 6.51
N LEU A 29 12.09 -7.12 7.01
CA LEU A 29 12.28 -6.81 8.42
C LEU A 29 11.39 -5.64 8.84
N PHE A 30 10.39 -5.92 9.67
CA PHE A 30 9.55 -4.92 10.28
C PHE A 30 9.92 -4.69 11.74
N THR A 31 9.62 -3.50 12.25
CA THR A 31 9.72 -3.22 13.68
C THR A 31 8.33 -3.02 14.27
N TYR A 32 8.06 -3.62 15.42
CA TYR A 32 6.86 -3.35 16.20
C TYR A 32 7.25 -3.04 17.65
N THR A 33 7.44 -1.75 17.93
CA THR A 33 7.93 -1.26 19.23
C THR A 33 6.99 -0.18 19.73
N ASP A 34 6.62 -0.23 21.01
CA ASP A 34 5.72 0.76 21.63
C ASP A 34 4.40 0.97 20.84
N GLY A 35 3.82 -0.14 20.37
CA GLY A 35 2.60 -0.13 19.57
C GLY A 35 2.72 0.55 18.20
N LYS A 36 3.94 0.87 17.75
CA LYS A 36 4.23 1.43 16.43
C LYS A 36 4.80 0.35 15.51
N LEU A 37 4.08 0.07 14.43
CA LEU A 37 4.55 -0.71 13.30
C LEU A 37 5.33 0.19 12.33
N SER A 38 6.51 -0.26 11.90
CA SER A 38 7.20 0.24 10.71
C SER A 38 7.49 -0.95 9.80
N TYR A 39 6.90 -0.96 8.61
CA TYR A 39 6.95 -2.07 7.68
C TYR A 39 7.49 -1.60 6.32
N PRO A 40 8.70 -2.03 5.91
CA PRO A 40 9.17 -1.84 4.54
C PRO A 40 8.44 -2.82 3.61
N SER A 41 7.93 -2.30 2.50
CA SER A 41 7.14 -3.07 1.56
C SER A 41 7.92 -3.39 0.28
N GLU A 42 7.47 -4.42 -0.44
CA GLU A 42 7.88 -4.83 -1.78
C GLU A 42 7.81 -3.72 -2.83
N THR A 43 7.04 -2.65 -2.60
CA THR A 43 7.01 -1.48 -3.51
C THR A 43 8.10 -0.47 -3.19
N GLY A 44 8.97 -0.75 -2.21
CA GLY A 44 10.00 0.15 -1.70
C GLY A 44 9.48 1.19 -0.70
N GLN A 45 8.17 1.23 -0.45
CA GLN A 45 7.56 2.19 0.47
C GLN A 45 7.58 1.68 1.90
N THR A 46 7.68 2.59 2.86
CA THR A 46 7.62 2.28 4.29
C THR A 46 6.27 2.69 4.88
N PHE A 47 5.51 1.71 5.37
CA PHE A 47 4.25 1.92 6.05
C PHE A 47 4.47 2.05 7.56
N ASN A 48 3.93 3.12 8.14
CA ASN A 48 3.97 3.38 9.57
C ASN A 48 2.53 3.41 10.12
N TYR A 49 2.29 2.68 11.20
CA TYR A 49 0.99 2.60 11.86
C TYR A 49 1.13 2.53 13.37
N ARG A 50 0.24 3.20 14.11
CA ARG A 50 0.13 3.05 15.58
C ARG A 50 -1.12 2.24 15.92
N ALA A 51 -0.96 1.20 16.73
CA ALA A 51 -2.02 0.28 17.11
C ALA A 51 -3.18 0.92 17.88
N ASN A 52 -2.95 2.06 18.53
CA ASN A 52 -3.99 2.82 19.22
C ASN A 52 -4.81 3.73 18.28
N SER A 53 -4.48 3.78 16.99
CA SER A 53 -5.15 4.57 15.94
C SER A 53 -5.32 6.06 16.25
N LYS A 54 -4.56 6.61 17.21
CA LYS A 54 -4.63 8.04 17.56
C LYS A 54 -4.04 8.95 16.48
N GLU A 55 -3.13 8.39 15.68
CA GLU A 55 -2.52 9.04 14.54
C GLU A 55 -2.92 8.30 13.27
N LEU A 56 -3.17 9.05 12.20
CA LEU A 56 -3.34 8.46 10.88
C LEU A 56 -2.06 7.72 10.45
N PRO A 57 -2.19 6.64 9.67
CA PRO A 57 -1.04 5.95 9.10
C PRO A 57 -0.18 6.90 8.26
N LYS A 58 1.10 6.55 8.12
CA LYS A 58 2.03 7.27 7.24
C LYS A 58 2.62 6.33 6.20
N ILE A 59 2.82 6.84 4.99
CA ILE A 59 3.54 6.18 3.90
C ILE A 59 4.74 7.06 3.59
N ASP A 60 5.95 6.50 3.67
CA ASP A 60 7.21 7.23 3.45
C ASP A 60 7.32 8.51 4.31
N GLY A 61 6.89 8.39 5.57
CA GLY A 61 6.86 9.49 6.53
C GLY A 61 5.73 10.51 6.36
N LYS A 62 4.96 10.45 5.27
CA LYS A 62 3.83 11.35 5.00
C LYS A 62 2.52 10.77 5.50
N THR A 63 1.74 11.56 6.23
CA THR A 63 0.39 11.18 6.63
C THR A 63 -0.46 10.86 5.41
N VAL A 64 -1.19 9.74 5.45
CA VAL A 64 -2.11 9.34 4.39
C VAL A 64 -3.13 10.45 4.13
N ASN A 65 -3.27 10.86 2.87
CA ASN A 65 -4.29 11.81 2.47
C ASN A 65 -5.64 11.10 2.31
N LEU A 66 -6.58 11.38 3.21
CA LEU A 66 -7.94 10.83 3.16
C LEU A 66 -8.86 11.55 2.18
N ASN A 67 -8.44 12.72 1.66
CA ASN A 67 -9.17 13.52 0.68
C ASN A 67 -8.26 13.86 -0.52
N PRO A 68 -7.81 12.85 -1.29
CA PRO A 68 -7.01 13.09 -2.50
C PRO A 68 -7.86 13.79 -3.57
N ALA A 69 -7.23 14.42 -4.57
CA ALA A 69 -7.97 14.97 -5.71
C ALA A 69 -8.65 13.86 -6.56
N LYS A 70 -8.04 12.66 -6.60
CA LYS A 70 -8.53 11.50 -7.34
C LYS A 70 -8.59 10.27 -6.45
N THR A 71 -9.71 9.55 -6.48
CA THR A 71 -9.84 8.22 -5.84
C THR A 71 -9.08 7.15 -6.63
N HIS A 72 -9.11 7.26 -7.97
CA HIS A 72 -8.33 6.42 -8.86
C HIS A 72 -7.54 7.31 -9.82
N ALA A 73 -6.25 7.06 -9.93
CA ALA A 73 -5.34 7.83 -10.76
C ALA A 73 -4.43 6.87 -11.54
N SER A 74 -4.96 6.26 -12.58
CA SER A 74 -4.20 5.44 -13.52
C SER A 74 -4.47 5.88 -14.96
N PRO A 75 -3.58 5.58 -15.91
CA PRO A 75 -3.79 5.92 -17.32
C PRO A 75 -5.07 5.31 -17.92
N TYR A 76 -5.50 4.15 -17.41
CA TYR A 76 -6.64 3.40 -17.95
C TYR A 76 -7.93 3.61 -17.16
N PHE A 77 -7.82 4.10 -15.93
CA PHE A 77 -8.95 4.29 -15.03
C PHE A 77 -8.68 5.48 -14.10
N SER A 78 -9.48 6.52 -14.22
CA SER A 78 -9.39 7.74 -13.44
C SER A 78 -10.75 8.11 -12.86
N MET A 79 -10.77 8.60 -11.63
CA MET A 79 -11.99 9.05 -10.95
C MET A 79 -11.63 10.17 -9.97
N ASP A 80 -12.32 11.30 -10.08
CA ASP A 80 -12.18 12.41 -9.14
C ASP A 80 -12.78 12.03 -7.79
N HIS A 81 -12.16 12.48 -6.71
CA HIS A 81 -12.59 12.10 -5.38
C HIS A 81 -13.96 12.70 -5.04
N GLY A 82 -14.84 11.89 -4.46
CA GLY A 82 -16.22 12.26 -4.17
C GLY A 82 -17.15 12.30 -5.40
N SER A 83 -16.63 12.08 -6.62
CA SER A 83 -17.47 11.98 -7.82
C SER A 83 -18.17 10.62 -7.91
N ASN A 84 -19.30 10.56 -8.62
CA ASN A 84 -19.92 9.29 -9.05
C ASN A 84 -19.49 8.89 -10.48
N ARG A 85 -18.66 9.69 -11.15
CA ARG A 85 -18.22 9.47 -12.51
C ARG A 85 -16.78 8.95 -12.54
N ALA A 86 -16.62 7.77 -13.15
CA ALA A 86 -15.32 7.22 -13.51
C ALA A 86 -15.08 7.35 -15.02
N VAL A 87 -13.82 7.53 -15.41
CA VAL A 87 -13.36 7.57 -16.81
C VAL A 87 -12.47 6.35 -17.04
N ILE A 88 -12.84 5.56 -18.04
CA ILE A 88 -12.04 4.42 -18.52
C ILE A 88 -11.42 4.84 -19.85
N SER A 89 -10.10 4.67 -19.97
CA SER A 89 -9.38 4.84 -21.23
C SER A 89 -8.82 3.50 -21.65
N TYR A 90 -9.15 3.08 -22.86
CA TYR A 90 -8.60 1.89 -23.49
C TYR A 90 -7.90 2.35 -24.77
N PRO A 91 -6.56 2.24 -24.86
CA PRO A 91 -5.83 2.76 -26.02
C PRO A 91 -6.11 2.02 -27.33
N GLY A 92 -6.93 0.96 -27.34
CA GLY A 92 -7.06 0.09 -28.50
C GLY A 92 -5.78 -0.73 -28.71
N GLN A 93 -5.94 -1.99 -29.13
CA GLN A 93 -4.89 -2.67 -29.89
C GLN A 93 -5.23 -2.50 -31.36
#